data_AF-A0A538HLB2-F1
#
_entry.id   AF-A0A538HLB2-F1
#
_cell.length_a   1.000
_cell.length_b   1.000
_cell.length_c   1.000
_cell.angle_alpha   90.00
_cell.angle_beta   90.00
_cell.angle_gamma   90.00
#
_symmetry.space_group_name_H-M   'P 1'
#
loop_
_entity.id
_entity.type
_entity.pdbx_description
1 polymer ?
#
loop_
_entity_poly.entity_id
_entity_poly.type
_entity_poly.pdbx_seq_one_letter_code
_entity_poly.pdbx_strand_id
1 'polypeptide(L)'
;MRRDRLSSRTAVSTAASSPTWIARTSARAWRSRAWRRERRPPPRPGRSAAFVAISIRASAPARGAASPSLDERRATYCCRAVMDPIAVIERATAESSDLTLLPSPRDDAVEALEAELRVPLPSNLRLLLKRAGGIDGTRLGTIDFTGRSFDVELGHIFPSGLPIADDGSGNHWVLDLTPDAAVAPVFYAAHDPPVVLLQSPDLGHFLKEVVAKTDRSRTSLIDEVRGDRPFRVWRTNPSAVDRATALEQGDDEVRAFAAELDERFTIIDLRRPEIGIGFAWGRYGPATDVRRDGYRLLFAYAQPERRSGLLHRPFR
;
A
#
# COMPACT_ATOMS: atom_id res chain seq x y z
N MET A 1 -54.07 58.33 -35.65
CA MET A 1 -53.26 58.93 -34.56
C MET A 1 -52.37 57.84 -33.99
N ARG A 2 -51.06 57.80 -34.34
CA ARG A 2 -49.93 58.23 -33.49
C ARG A 2 -49.97 57.55 -32.11
N ARG A 3 -49.03 56.71 -31.68
CA ARG A 3 -47.55 56.77 -31.79
C ARG A 3 -46.91 55.40 -31.55
N ASP A 4 -45.77 55.22 -32.20
CA ASP A 4 -44.69 54.27 -31.88
C ASP A 4 -44.23 54.34 -30.41
N ARG A 5 -43.84 53.18 -29.85
CA ARG A 5 -42.68 53.06 -28.97
C ARG A 5 -41.99 51.71 -29.18
N LEU A 6 -40.81 51.80 -29.78
CA LEU A 6 -39.71 50.84 -29.61
C LEU A 6 -39.23 50.85 -28.16
N SER A 7 -38.90 49.68 -27.62
CA SER A 7 -37.85 49.53 -26.60
C SER A 7 -37.22 48.15 -26.66
N SER A 8 -36.03 48.14 -27.28
CA SER A 8 -34.80 47.54 -26.77
C SER A 8 -34.87 46.17 -26.09
N ARG A 9 -34.52 45.16 -26.90
CA ARG A 9 -33.87 43.93 -26.43
C ARG A 9 -32.50 44.27 -25.84
N THR A 10 -32.33 44.04 -24.53
CA THR A 10 -31.01 43.96 -23.90
C THR A 10 -30.68 42.48 -23.72
N ALA A 11 -29.77 41.98 -24.55
CA ALA A 11 -29.17 40.67 -24.36
C ALA A 11 -28.20 40.75 -23.17
N VAL A 12 -28.54 40.09 -22.07
CA VAL A 12 -27.59 39.84 -20.98
C VAL A 12 -26.83 38.58 -21.36
N SER A 13 -25.61 38.80 -21.87
CA SER A 13 -24.58 37.80 -22.02
C SER A 13 -24.01 37.49 -20.64
N THR A 14 -24.45 36.41 -20.01
CA THR A 14 -23.74 35.80 -18.88
C THR A 14 -22.81 34.72 -19.41
N ALA A 15 -21.58 35.15 -19.69
CA ALA A 15 -20.43 34.27 -19.77
C ALA A 15 -20.19 33.66 -18.39
N ALA A 16 -20.56 32.39 -18.21
CA ALA A 16 -20.14 31.60 -17.06
C ALA A 16 -18.80 30.95 -17.41
N SER A 17 -17.74 31.56 -16.89
CA SER A 17 -16.36 31.10 -16.95
C SER A 17 -16.23 29.69 -16.37
N SER A 18 -15.81 28.74 -17.21
CA SER A 18 -15.28 27.45 -16.78
C SER A 18 -14.01 27.67 -15.94
N PRO A 19 -13.90 27.17 -14.70
CA PRO A 19 -12.62 27.08 -14.03
C PRO A 19 -11.92 25.81 -14.50
N THR A 20 -11.09 25.96 -15.53
CA THR A 20 -10.09 24.97 -15.92
C THR A 20 -9.05 24.85 -14.81
N TRP A 21 -9.26 23.98 -13.83
CA TRP A 21 -8.19 23.59 -12.90
C TRP A 21 -7.23 22.64 -13.62
N ILE A 22 -6.24 23.24 -14.28
CA ILE A 22 -5.06 22.55 -14.77
C ILE A 22 -4.23 22.18 -13.53
N ALA A 23 -4.30 20.92 -13.09
CA ALA A 23 -3.32 20.34 -12.18
C ALA A 23 -1.98 20.20 -12.93
N ARG A 24 -1.20 21.29 -12.94
CA ARG A 24 0.22 21.27 -13.33
C ARG A 24 1.07 21.37 -12.07
N THR A 25 2.08 20.50 -12.02
CA THR A 25 3.23 20.45 -11.08
C THR A 25 2.92 19.88 -9.69
N SER A 26 3.69 18.94 -9.12
CA SER A 26 5.12 18.66 -9.29
C SER A 26 5.54 17.27 -8.79
N ALA A 27 6.09 16.43 -9.67
CA ALA A 27 6.74 15.13 -9.38
C ALA A 27 8.10 15.25 -8.65
N ARG A 28 8.26 16.21 -7.72
CA ARG A 28 9.55 16.57 -7.11
C ARG A 28 9.60 16.55 -5.58
N ALA A 29 8.49 16.38 -4.87
CA ALA A 29 8.47 16.52 -3.42
C ALA A 29 9.19 15.36 -2.70
N TRP A 30 8.96 14.10 -3.09
CA TRP A 30 9.60 12.94 -2.45
C TRP A 30 11.12 12.80 -2.74
N ARG A 31 11.62 13.38 -3.84
CA ARG A 31 13.00 13.15 -4.31
C ARG A 31 14.08 13.95 -3.57
N SER A 32 13.76 14.91 -2.71
CA SER A 32 14.74 15.97 -2.34
C SER A 32 15.18 16.07 -0.87
N ARG A 33 14.48 15.50 0.12
CA ARG A 33 14.85 15.72 1.54
C ARG A 33 15.43 14.51 2.29
N ALA A 34 15.03 13.28 1.98
CA ALA A 34 15.44 12.10 2.75
C ALA A 34 16.75 11.41 2.28
N TRP A 35 17.11 11.54 1.00
CA TRP A 35 18.17 10.73 0.36
C TRP A 35 19.62 11.17 0.63
N ARG A 36 19.85 12.13 1.53
CA ARG A 36 21.19 12.70 1.75
C ARG A 36 22.03 11.98 2.82
N ARG A 37 21.58 10.83 3.35
CA ARG A 37 22.41 9.98 4.23
C ARG A 37 22.44 8.52 3.74
N GLU A 38 23.68 8.03 3.65
CA GLU A 38 24.17 6.66 3.46
C GLU A 38 23.94 5.93 2.13
N ARG A 39 24.96 6.11 1.27
CA ARG A 39 25.28 5.25 0.12
C ARG A 39 25.79 3.90 0.62
N ARG A 40 24.91 2.91 0.83
CA ARG A 40 25.31 1.51 0.74
C ARG A 40 24.44 0.82 -0.33
N PRO A 41 25.01 0.46 -1.48
CA PRO A 41 24.27 -0.34 -2.46
C PRO A 41 23.90 -1.69 -1.83
N PRO A 42 22.74 -2.27 -2.15
CA PRO A 42 22.39 -3.58 -1.64
C PRO A 42 23.36 -4.65 -2.16
N PRO A 43 23.57 -5.75 -1.40
CA PRO A 43 24.43 -6.84 -1.83
C PRO A 43 23.93 -7.44 -3.15
N ARG A 44 24.87 -7.75 -4.06
CA ARG A 44 24.57 -8.40 -5.35
C ARG A 44 24.07 -9.83 -5.08
N PRO A 45 23.04 -10.31 -5.81
CA PRO A 45 22.65 -11.71 -5.74
C PRO A 45 23.73 -12.56 -6.42
N GLY A 46 24.42 -13.42 -5.67
CA GLY A 46 25.46 -14.28 -6.19
C GLY A 46 25.84 -15.39 -5.21
N ARG A 47 25.37 -16.60 -5.55
CA ARG A 47 25.88 -17.96 -5.25
C ARG A 47 26.25 -18.32 -3.80
N SER A 48 25.57 -19.35 -3.30
CA SER A 48 25.82 -20.21 -2.12
C SER A 48 27.02 -19.90 -1.24
N ALA A 49 26.76 -19.68 0.05
CA ALA A 49 27.73 -19.87 1.12
C ALA A 49 27.06 -20.53 2.33
N ALA A 50 27.82 -21.42 2.96
CA ALA A 50 27.40 -22.48 3.85
C ALA A 50 26.77 -22.01 5.18
N PHE A 51 25.91 -22.89 5.71
CA PHE A 51 25.35 -22.84 7.06
C PHE A 51 26.45 -22.80 8.13
N VAL A 52 26.35 -21.85 9.06
CA VAL A 52 26.96 -21.92 10.38
C VAL A 52 25.83 -21.99 11.40
N ALA A 53 25.65 -23.15 12.01
CA ALA A 53 24.70 -23.37 13.09
C ALA A 53 25.28 -22.78 14.40
N ILE A 54 24.57 -21.82 14.99
CA ILE A 54 24.82 -21.40 16.37
C ILE A 54 23.61 -21.84 17.20
N SER A 55 23.83 -22.84 18.05
CA SER A 55 22.86 -23.26 19.06
C SER A 55 22.82 -22.25 20.19
N ILE A 56 21.64 -21.70 20.48
CA ILE A 56 21.37 -21.00 21.73
C ILE A 56 20.25 -21.76 22.44
N ARG A 57 20.59 -22.41 23.55
CA ARG A 57 19.63 -22.96 24.52
C ARG A 57 18.93 -21.79 25.21
N ALA A 58 17.60 -21.75 25.14
CA ALA A 58 16.77 -20.92 26.01
C ALA A 58 15.91 -21.82 26.89
N SER A 59 16.09 -21.69 28.21
CA SER A 59 15.27 -22.32 29.25
C SER A 59 13.87 -21.71 29.27
N ALA A 60 12.86 -22.56 29.43
CA ALA A 60 11.45 -22.19 29.46
C ALA A 60 10.99 -21.63 30.83
N PRO A 61 9.97 -20.75 30.85
CA PRO A 61 9.03 -20.66 31.95
C PRO A 61 7.62 -21.13 31.56
N ALA A 62 6.78 -21.24 32.58
CA ALA A 62 5.69 -22.19 32.75
C ALA A 62 4.36 -21.86 32.01
N ARG A 63 3.53 -22.91 31.95
CA ARG A 63 2.24 -23.03 31.26
C ARG A 63 1.18 -22.02 31.73
N GLY A 64 0.72 -21.20 30.79
CA GLY A 64 -0.57 -20.51 30.79
C GLY A 64 -1.06 -20.48 29.33
N ALA A 65 -2.33 -20.81 29.10
CA ALA A 65 -3.01 -21.00 27.81
C ALA A 65 -2.19 -20.64 26.54
N ALA A 66 -1.78 -21.67 25.79
CA ALA A 66 -0.98 -21.49 24.58
C ALA A 66 -1.71 -20.59 23.58
N SER A 67 -1.19 -19.37 23.43
CA SER A 67 -1.48 -18.56 22.24
C SER A 67 -1.12 -19.39 21.01
N PRO A 68 -1.92 -19.33 19.92
CA PRO A 68 -1.61 -20.09 18.71
C PRO A 68 -0.18 -19.78 18.26
N SER A 69 0.52 -20.84 17.87
CA SER A 69 1.93 -20.76 17.47
C SER A 69 2.10 -19.79 16.30
N LEU A 70 3.28 -19.18 16.19
CA LEU A 70 3.59 -18.23 15.12
C LEU A 70 3.35 -18.82 13.72
N ASP A 71 3.50 -20.14 13.55
CA ASP A 71 3.23 -20.85 12.30
C ASP A 71 1.74 -21.00 12.00
N GLU A 72 0.86 -21.12 13.01
CA GLU A 72 -0.59 -21.12 12.81
C GLU A 72 -1.13 -19.73 12.42
N ARG A 73 -0.40 -18.66 12.74
CA ARG A 73 -0.72 -17.29 12.30
C ARG A 73 -0.28 -17.00 10.86
N ARG A 74 0.53 -17.87 10.24
CA ARG A 74 1.01 -17.73 8.84
C ARG A 74 -0.02 -18.13 7.77
N ALA A 75 -1.29 -18.32 8.16
CA ALA A 75 -2.35 -18.80 7.27
C ALA A 75 -2.31 -18.11 5.89
N THR A 76 -2.25 -18.95 4.84
CA THR A 76 -2.27 -18.51 3.45
C THR A 76 -3.54 -17.70 3.17
N TYR A 77 -3.34 -16.57 2.49
CA TYR A 77 -4.34 -15.57 2.07
C TYR A 77 -5.67 -16.17 1.53
N CYS A 78 -5.66 -17.35 0.93
CA CYS A 78 -6.80 -17.87 0.16
C CYS A 78 -7.93 -18.53 0.97
N CYS A 79 -7.78 -18.83 2.27
CA CYS A 79 -8.74 -19.69 2.99
C CYS A 79 -9.37 -19.08 4.26
N ARG A 80 -9.17 -17.79 4.56
CA ARG A 80 -9.74 -17.18 5.77
C ARG A 80 -11.08 -16.50 5.47
N ALA A 81 -12.07 -16.71 6.33
CA ALA A 81 -13.31 -15.94 6.28
C ALA A 81 -12.99 -14.45 6.44
N VAL A 82 -13.53 -13.63 5.52
CA VAL A 82 -13.39 -12.17 5.54
C VAL A 82 -13.90 -11.66 6.88
N MET A 83 -13.09 -10.87 7.57
CA MET A 83 -13.48 -10.31 8.85
C MET A 83 -14.34 -9.06 8.63
N ASP A 84 -15.47 -8.97 9.33
CA ASP A 84 -16.32 -7.78 9.30
C ASP A 84 -15.64 -6.63 10.07
N PRO A 85 -15.21 -5.55 9.39
CA PRO A 85 -14.57 -4.42 10.07
C PRO A 85 -15.51 -3.71 11.05
N ILE A 86 -16.83 -3.70 10.82
CA ILE A 86 -17.78 -3.02 11.70
C ILE A 86 -17.85 -3.73 13.05
N ALA A 87 -18.05 -5.06 13.03
CA ALA A 87 -18.07 -5.86 14.24
C ALA A 87 -16.77 -5.73 15.07
N VAL A 88 -15.62 -5.55 14.41
CA VAL A 88 -14.34 -5.32 15.09
C VAL A 88 -14.33 -3.97 15.82
N ILE A 89 -14.74 -2.88 15.15
CA ILE A 89 -14.68 -1.54 15.77
C ILE A 89 -15.73 -1.35 16.86
N GLU A 90 -16.91 -1.95 16.71
CA GLU A 90 -17.96 -1.88 17.73
C GLU A 90 -17.55 -2.60 19.00
N ARG A 91 -16.94 -3.79 18.86
CA ARG A 91 -16.36 -4.50 20.00
C ARG A 91 -15.24 -3.69 20.65
N ALA A 92 -14.31 -3.18 19.84
CA ALA A 92 -13.15 -2.46 20.35
C ALA A 92 -13.54 -1.19 21.13
N THR A 93 -14.51 -0.44 20.62
CA THR A 93 -15.00 0.80 21.27
C THR A 93 -15.88 0.51 22.49
N ALA A 94 -16.55 -0.64 22.54
CA ALA A 94 -17.23 -1.09 23.76
C ALA A 94 -16.26 -1.54 24.86
N GLU A 95 -15.11 -2.11 24.48
CA GLU A 95 -14.09 -2.64 25.40
C GLU A 95 -13.06 -1.59 25.84
N SER A 96 -12.90 -0.48 25.11
CA SER A 96 -11.87 0.53 25.36
C SER A 96 -12.43 1.95 25.27
N SER A 97 -12.34 2.70 26.38
CA SER A 97 -12.71 4.12 26.44
C SER A 97 -11.74 5.05 25.71
N ASP A 98 -10.54 4.58 25.36
CA ASP A 98 -9.52 5.38 24.70
C ASP A 98 -9.77 5.48 23.19
N LEU A 99 -10.54 4.55 22.62
CA LEU A 99 -10.86 4.53 21.20
C LEU A 99 -12.08 5.40 20.89
N THR A 100 -11.92 6.33 19.96
CA THR A 100 -12.99 7.23 19.52
C THR A 100 -13.27 7.03 18.03
N LEU A 101 -14.53 6.85 17.67
CA LEU A 101 -14.94 6.85 16.27
C LEU A 101 -14.98 8.28 15.73
N LEU A 102 -14.34 8.51 14.59
CA LEU A 102 -14.44 9.78 13.89
C LEU A 102 -15.80 9.90 13.19
N PRO A 103 -16.34 11.12 13.00
CA PRO A 103 -17.62 11.33 12.33
C PRO A 103 -17.69 10.62 10.98
N SER A 104 -18.85 10.01 10.68
CA SER A 104 -19.14 9.48 9.35
C SER A 104 -19.01 10.60 8.30
N PRO A 105 -18.29 10.41 7.19
CA PRO A 105 -18.43 11.28 6.04
C PRO A 105 -19.89 11.32 5.55
N ARG A 106 -20.23 12.41 4.86
CA ARG A 106 -21.49 12.55 4.13
C ARG A 106 -21.48 11.65 2.89
N ASP A 107 -22.66 11.25 2.43
CA ASP A 107 -22.79 10.39 1.24
C ASP A 107 -22.12 10.99 -0.01
N ASP A 108 -22.26 12.31 -0.22
CA ASP A 108 -21.61 13.04 -1.33
C ASP A 108 -20.07 12.96 -1.28
N ALA A 109 -19.49 12.94 -0.08
CA ALA A 109 -18.06 12.78 0.13
C ALA A 109 -17.57 11.34 -0.14
N VAL A 110 -18.41 10.33 0.12
CA VAL A 110 -18.13 8.92 -0.20
C VAL A 110 -18.21 8.69 -1.71
N GLU A 111 -19.20 9.26 -2.39
CA GLU A 111 -19.31 9.21 -3.85
C GLU A 111 -18.13 9.93 -4.53
N ALA A 112 -17.71 11.07 -4.00
CA ALA A 112 -16.52 11.77 -4.48
C ALA A 112 -15.23 10.94 -4.32
N LEU A 113 -15.11 10.18 -3.22
CA LEU A 113 -13.97 9.28 -2.98
C LEU A 113 -13.94 8.14 -4.02
N GLU A 114 -15.07 7.51 -4.32
CA GLU A 114 -15.17 6.50 -5.39
C GLU A 114 -14.76 7.06 -6.76
N ALA A 115 -15.25 8.26 -7.09
CA ALA A 115 -14.92 8.91 -8.34
C ALA A 115 -13.42 9.24 -8.45
N GLU A 116 -12.79 9.65 -7.33
CA GLU A 116 -11.36 9.93 -7.25
C GLU A 116 -10.52 8.65 -7.43
N LEU A 117 -10.89 7.57 -6.74
CA LEU A 117 -10.21 6.28 -6.80
C LEU A 117 -10.41 5.54 -8.12
N ARG A 118 -11.45 5.91 -8.89
CA ARG A 118 -11.84 5.30 -10.18
C ARG A 118 -12.15 3.80 -10.10
N VAL A 119 -12.49 3.33 -8.91
CA VAL A 119 -12.94 1.96 -8.61
C VAL A 119 -14.07 2.03 -7.59
N PRO A 120 -15.03 1.10 -7.61
CA PRO A 120 -16.06 1.03 -6.58
C PRO A 120 -15.44 0.73 -5.21
N LEU A 121 -16.02 1.27 -4.14
CA LEU A 121 -15.60 0.89 -2.79
C LEU A 121 -16.17 -0.50 -2.45
N PRO A 122 -15.36 -1.40 -1.87
CA PRO A 122 -15.85 -2.63 -1.28
C PRO A 122 -17.01 -2.37 -0.33
N SER A 123 -18.02 -3.25 -0.33
CA SER A 123 -19.25 -3.05 0.44
C SER A 123 -19.01 -2.89 1.93
N ASN A 124 -18.03 -3.63 2.48
CA ASN A 124 -17.61 -3.50 3.88
C ASN A 124 -16.99 -2.13 4.20
N LEU A 125 -16.18 -1.56 3.30
CA LEU A 125 -15.62 -0.22 3.44
C LEU A 125 -16.73 0.85 3.32
N ARG A 126 -17.66 0.69 2.37
CA ARG A 126 -18.79 1.62 2.23
C ARG A 126 -19.68 1.63 3.48
N LEU A 127 -19.99 0.45 4.03
CA LEU A 127 -20.74 0.33 5.28
C LEU A 127 -19.97 0.91 6.47
N LEU A 128 -18.66 0.67 6.54
CA LEU A 128 -17.79 1.24 7.57
C LEU A 128 -17.79 2.77 7.51
N LEU A 129 -17.71 3.36 6.32
CA LEU A 129 -17.75 4.81 6.12
C LEU A 129 -19.08 5.43 6.53
N LYS A 130 -20.20 4.70 6.43
CA LYS A 130 -21.49 5.16 6.99
C LYS A 130 -21.52 5.18 8.52
N ARG A 131 -20.64 4.40 9.14
CA ARG A 131 -20.55 4.29 10.60
C ARG A 131 -19.55 5.29 11.18
N ALA A 132 -18.38 5.43 10.55
CA ALA A 132 -17.29 6.28 10.99
C ALA A 132 -16.35 6.61 9.83
N GLY A 133 -15.79 7.83 9.83
CA GLY A 133 -14.73 8.22 8.89
C GLY A 133 -13.36 7.66 9.27
N GLY A 134 -13.21 7.12 10.48
CA GLY A 134 -11.95 6.64 11.02
C GLY A 134 -12.05 6.30 12.50
N ILE A 135 -10.90 5.97 13.10
CA ILE A 135 -10.77 5.71 14.53
C ILE A 135 -9.55 6.46 15.04
N ASP A 136 -9.71 7.15 16.16
CA ASP A 136 -8.62 7.80 16.87
C ASP A 136 -8.34 7.14 18.23
N GLY A 137 -7.20 7.47 18.82
CA GLY A 137 -6.75 6.91 20.10
C GLY A 137 -6.11 5.53 19.99
N THR A 138 -5.80 5.06 18.78
CA THR A 138 -5.05 3.81 18.60
C THR A 138 -3.56 4.01 18.89
N ARG A 139 -2.83 2.92 19.17
CA ARG A 139 -1.36 2.98 19.28
C ARG A 139 -0.63 3.17 17.95
N LEU A 140 -1.34 3.11 16.84
CA LEU A 140 -0.83 3.48 15.53
C LEU A 140 -1.08 4.97 15.22
N GLY A 141 -1.76 5.69 16.12
CA GLY A 141 -2.33 7.01 15.84
C GLY A 141 -3.74 6.90 15.26
N THR A 142 -4.12 7.85 14.42
CA THR A 142 -5.42 7.86 13.77
C THR A 142 -5.43 6.91 12.58
N ILE A 143 -6.50 6.13 12.44
CA ILE A 143 -6.81 5.37 11.22
C ILE A 143 -7.89 6.15 10.48
N ASP A 144 -7.60 6.63 9.28
CA ASP A 144 -8.53 7.40 8.43
C ASP A 144 -9.05 6.51 7.30
N PHE A 145 -10.33 6.13 7.35
CA PHE A 145 -10.96 5.30 6.32
C PHE A 145 -11.25 6.07 5.03
N THR A 146 -11.19 7.40 5.06
CA THR A 146 -11.36 8.24 3.87
C THR A 146 -10.06 8.42 3.08
N GLY A 147 -8.92 8.11 3.72
CA GLY A 147 -7.56 8.30 3.20
C GLY A 147 -7.18 9.73 2.83
N ARG A 148 -7.93 10.73 3.32
CA ARG A 148 -7.69 12.16 3.07
C ARG A 148 -6.61 12.73 3.98
N SER A 149 -6.33 12.07 5.11
CA SER A 149 -5.32 12.49 6.08
C SER A 149 -3.89 12.22 5.63
N PHE A 150 -3.68 11.37 4.62
CA PHE A 150 -2.36 10.85 4.26
C PHE A 150 -2.09 11.01 2.77
N ASP A 151 -0.90 11.50 2.42
CA ASP A 151 -0.45 11.61 1.03
C ASP A 151 0.68 10.59 0.78
N VAL A 152 0.48 9.71 -0.21
CA VAL A 152 1.46 8.68 -0.58
C VAL A 152 1.65 8.63 -2.10
N GLU A 153 2.88 8.91 -2.55
CA GLU A 153 3.24 8.90 -3.98
C GLU A 153 3.55 7.48 -4.49
N LEU A 154 2.62 6.52 -4.32
CA LEU A 154 2.79 5.12 -4.74
C LEU A 154 1.78 4.66 -5.80
N GLY A 155 1.18 5.58 -6.57
CA GLY A 155 0.16 5.25 -7.58
C GLY A 155 0.60 4.27 -8.69
N HIS A 156 1.90 4.10 -8.92
CA HIS A 156 2.43 3.10 -9.84
C HIS A 156 2.49 1.68 -9.24
N ILE A 157 2.44 1.56 -7.91
CA ILE A 157 2.32 0.30 -7.17
C ILE A 157 0.87 0.04 -6.78
N PHE A 158 0.13 1.08 -6.38
CA PHE A 158 -1.26 1.01 -5.96
C PHE A 158 -2.11 1.98 -6.80
N PRO A 159 -2.58 1.58 -8.00
CA PRO A 159 -3.31 2.47 -8.91
C PRO A 159 -4.54 3.15 -8.29
N SER A 160 -5.23 2.44 -7.40
CA SER A 160 -6.34 2.93 -6.59
C SER A 160 -6.08 2.70 -5.10
N GLY A 161 -4.81 2.87 -4.69
CA GLY A 161 -4.42 2.72 -3.28
C GLY A 161 -5.03 3.80 -2.41
N LEU A 162 -5.62 3.39 -1.29
CA LEU A 162 -6.17 4.29 -0.27
C LEU A 162 -5.28 4.25 0.98
N PRO A 163 -4.45 5.26 1.26
CA PRO A 163 -3.62 5.29 2.46
C PRO A 163 -4.50 5.53 3.69
N ILE A 164 -4.54 4.59 4.63
CA ILE A 164 -5.45 4.63 5.79
C ILE A 164 -4.75 4.89 7.13
N ALA A 165 -3.43 4.81 7.17
CA ALA A 165 -2.61 5.15 8.34
C ALA A 165 -1.17 5.46 7.94
N ASP A 166 -0.43 6.16 8.80
CA ASP A 166 1.02 6.31 8.72
C ASP A 166 1.67 6.13 10.11
N ASP A 167 3.01 6.08 10.14
CA ASP A 167 3.76 6.06 11.40
C ASP A 167 4.54 7.35 11.68
N GLY A 168 4.21 8.44 10.97
CA GLY A 168 4.92 9.72 11.02
C GLY A 168 6.38 9.68 10.51
N SER A 169 6.86 8.52 10.06
CA SER A 169 8.24 8.30 9.59
C SER A 169 8.27 7.96 8.11
N GLY A 170 7.25 8.37 7.35
CA GLY A 170 7.16 8.11 5.90
C GLY A 170 6.77 6.68 5.54
N ASN A 171 6.31 5.88 6.50
CA ASN A 171 5.75 4.55 6.23
C ASN A 171 4.24 4.59 6.34
N HIS A 172 3.55 3.89 5.45
CA HIS A 172 2.10 3.96 5.29
C HIS A 172 1.45 2.58 5.27
N TRP A 173 0.21 2.51 5.75
CA TRP A 173 -0.69 1.39 5.48
C TRP A 173 -1.66 1.79 4.38
N VAL A 174 -1.63 1.06 3.27
CA VAL A 174 -2.39 1.35 2.06
C VAL A 174 -3.34 0.20 1.78
N LEU A 175 -4.63 0.50 1.68
CA LEU A 175 -5.65 -0.43 1.23
C LEU A 175 -5.61 -0.49 -0.31
N ASP A 176 -5.35 -1.66 -0.88
CA ASP A 176 -5.22 -1.84 -2.32
C ASP A 176 -6.58 -2.18 -2.94
N LEU A 177 -7.26 -1.15 -3.44
CA LEU A 177 -8.58 -1.28 -4.04
C LEU A 177 -8.45 -1.67 -5.51
N THR A 178 -9.32 -2.58 -5.97
CA THR A 178 -9.38 -2.99 -7.37
C THR A 178 -10.84 -3.02 -7.85
N PRO A 179 -11.09 -2.93 -9.17
CA PRO A 179 -12.45 -2.91 -9.73
C PRO A 179 -13.30 -4.12 -9.33
N ASP A 180 -12.66 -5.29 -9.19
CA ASP A 180 -13.34 -6.58 -9.02
C ASP A 180 -13.22 -7.13 -7.59
N ALA A 181 -12.48 -6.46 -6.71
CA ALA A 181 -12.22 -6.94 -5.36
C ALA A 181 -13.42 -6.72 -4.43
N ALA A 182 -14.07 -7.82 -4.03
CA ALA A 182 -14.94 -7.83 -2.86
C ALA A 182 -14.18 -7.56 -1.55
N VAL A 183 -12.86 -7.82 -1.55
CA VAL A 183 -11.96 -7.72 -0.39
C VAL A 183 -10.69 -7.03 -0.83
N ALA A 184 -10.29 -5.98 -0.12
CA ALA A 184 -9.07 -5.24 -0.40
C ALA A 184 -8.00 -5.56 0.68
N PRO A 185 -6.81 -6.05 0.27
CA PRO A 185 -5.71 -6.27 1.20
C PRO A 185 -5.11 -4.93 1.66
N VAL A 186 -4.53 -4.94 2.86
CA VAL A 186 -3.77 -3.81 3.40
C VAL A 186 -2.29 -4.13 3.26
N PHE A 187 -1.56 -3.24 2.60
CA PHE A 187 -0.11 -3.28 2.47
C PHE A 187 0.56 -2.29 3.42
N TYR A 188 1.69 -2.68 3.98
CA TYR A 188 2.63 -1.77 4.63
C TYR A 188 3.69 -1.34 3.61
N ALA A 189 3.74 -0.05 3.30
CA ALA A 189 4.71 0.56 2.42
C ALA A 189 5.76 1.30 3.26
N ALA A 190 6.96 0.75 3.35
CA ALA A 190 8.08 1.36 4.05
C ALA A 190 8.94 2.18 3.09
N HIS A 191 9.50 3.29 3.59
CA HIS A 191 10.44 4.11 2.82
C HIS A 191 11.91 3.74 3.06
N ASP A 192 12.25 3.20 4.24
CA ASP A 192 13.62 2.79 4.60
C ASP A 192 13.63 1.48 5.45
N PRO A 193 14.01 0.33 4.86
CA PRO A 193 14.30 0.16 3.44
C PRO A 193 13.03 0.31 2.58
N PRO A 194 13.15 0.73 1.30
CA PRO A 194 12.00 0.93 0.44
C PRO A 194 11.42 -0.42 -0.02
N VAL A 195 10.47 -0.93 0.77
CA VAL A 195 9.76 -2.19 0.57
C VAL A 195 8.25 -2.03 0.70
N VAL A 196 7.50 -2.92 0.07
CA VAL A 196 6.05 -3.09 0.26
C VAL A 196 5.84 -4.50 0.77
N LEU A 197 5.04 -4.66 1.83
CA LEU A 197 4.74 -5.94 2.48
C LEU A 197 3.23 -6.10 2.65
N LEU A 198 2.69 -7.31 2.46
CA LEU A 198 1.32 -7.60 2.86
C LEU A 198 1.20 -7.44 4.38
N GLN A 199 0.39 -6.50 4.87
CA GLN A 199 0.13 -6.35 6.31
C GLN A 199 -1.07 -7.19 6.74
N SER A 200 -2.13 -7.22 5.95
CA SER A 200 -3.37 -7.91 6.28
C SER A 200 -4.15 -8.28 5.02
N PRO A 201 -4.84 -9.44 5.01
CA PRO A 201 -5.61 -9.89 3.86
C PRO A 201 -6.85 -9.04 3.60
N ASP A 202 -7.38 -8.37 4.64
CA ASP A 202 -8.56 -7.53 4.58
C ASP A 202 -8.54 -6.45 5.67
N LEU A 203 -9.43 -5.45 5.53
CA LEU A 203 -9.55 -4.32 6.45
C LEU A 203 -9.98 -4.74 7.87
N GLY A 204 -10.87 -5.73 8.02
CA GLY A 204 -11.31 -6.20 9.33
C GLY A 204 -10.17 -6.86 10.11
N HIS A 205 -9.36 -7.67 9.44
CA HIS A 205 -8.15 -8.27 10.00
C HIS A 205 -7.15 -7.18 10.40
N PHE A 206 -6.93 -6.18 9.55
CA PHE A 206 -6.06 -5.05 9.88
C PHE A 206 -6.52 -4.34 11.16
N LEU A 207 -7.81 -3.99 11.24
CA LEU A 207 -8.38 -3.32 12.40
C LEU A 207 -8.28 -4.16 13.67
N LYS A 208 -8.48 -5.48 13.56
CA LYS A 208 -8.30 -6.39 14.69
C LYS A 208 -6.86 -6.32 15.22
N GLU A 209 -5.86 -6.28 14.34
CA GLU A 209 -4.45 -6.22 14.75
C GLU A 209 -4.06 -4.83 15.29
N VAL A 210 -4.67 -3.75 14.78
CA VAL A 210 -4.54 -2.39 15.35
C VAL A 210 -5.12 -2.32 16.76
N VAL A 211 -6.30 -2.88 16.98
CA VAL A 211 -6.94 -2.96 18.30
C VAL A 211 -6.12 -3.87 19.21
N ALA A 212 -5.64 -5.03 18.75
CA ALA A 212 -4.80 -5.91 19.56
C ALA A 212 -3.52 -5.21 20.03
N LYS A 213 -2.99 -4.23 19.28
CA LYS A 213 -1.82 -3.43 19.68
C LYS A 213 -2.08 -2.52 20.88
N THR A 214 -3.34 -2.15 21.17
CA THR A 214 -3.64 -1.34 22.37
C THR A 214 -3.50 -2.14 23.67
N ASP A 215 -3.69 -3.45 23.61
CA ASP A 215 -3.42 -4.38 24.71
C ASP A 215 -1.92 -4.70 24.81
N ARG A 216 -1.25 -4.26 25.90
CA ARG A 216 0.19 -4.52 26.12
C ARG A 216 0.51 -6.01 26.30
N SER A 217 -0.47 -6.83 26.64
CA SER A 217 -0.27 -8.27 26.84
C SER A 217 -0.28 -9.07 25.53
N ARG A 218 -0.66 -8.43 24.41
CA ARG A 218 -0.82 -9.08 23.11
C ARG A 218 0.25 -8.64 22.12
N THR A 219 0.82 -9.62 21.41
CA THR A 219 1.64 -9.36 20.22
C THR A 219 0.73 -9.11 19.02
N SER A 220 0.86 -7.94 18.40
CA SER A 220 0.17 -7.56 17.17
C SER A 220 1.05 -7.81 15.95
N LEU A 221 0.44 -8.32 14.87
CA LEU A 221 1.11 -8.47 13.57
C LEU A 221 1.51 -7.13 12.95
N ILE A 222 0.96 -6.01 13.41
CA ILE A 222 1.41 -4.67 12.99
C ILE A 222 2.89 -4.48 13.37
N ASP A 223 3.25 -4.81 14.62
CA ASP A 223 4.62 -4.63 15.12
C ASP A 223 5.61 -5.60 14.47
N GLU A 224 5.17 -6.83 14.23
CA GLU A 224 6.01 -7.83 13.57
C GLU A 224 6.31 -7.44 12.11
N VAL A 225 5.28 -7.01 11.36
CA VAL A 225 5.45 -6.64 9.94
C VAL A 225 6.25 -5.36 9.78
N ARG A 226 6.09 -4.36 10.66
CA ARG A 226 6.86 -3.11 10.56
C ARG A 226 8.29 -3.22 11.10
N GLY A 227 8.56 -4.16 12.00
CA GLY A 227 9.85 -4.31 12.68
C GLY A 227 10.93 -4.95 11.82
N ASP A 228 11.00 -6.29 11.84
CA ASP A 228 12.12 -7.03 11.23
C ASP A 228 11.89 -7.40 9.76
N ARG A 229 10.63 -7.58 9.36
CA ARG A 229 10.28 -8.07 8.02
C ARG A 229 10.75 -7.15 6.88
N PRO A 230 10.76 -5.81 7.00
CA PRO A 230 11.25 -4.94 5.94
C PRO A 230 12.71 -5.20 5.61
N PHE A 231 13.55 -5.36 6.64
CA PHE A 231 14.97 -5.67 6.47
C PHE A 231 15.20 -7.06 5.87
N ARG A 232 14.38 -8.05 6.23
CA ARG A 232 14.44 -9.39 5.63
C ARG A 232 14.12 -9.35 4.14
N VAL A 233 13.00 -8.73 3.75
CA VAL A 233 12.61 -8.59 2.35
C VAL A 233 13.62 -7.76 1.58
N TRP A 234 14.14 -6.68 2.16
CA TRP A 234 15.20 -5.89 1.55
C TRP A 234 16.46 -6.72 1.26
N ARG A 235 16.89 -7.58 2.19
CA ARG A 235 18.12 -8.38 2.02
C ARG A 235 17.94 -9.57 1.08
N THR A 236 16.84 -10.30 1.24
CA THR A 236 16.64 -11.63 0.64
C THR A 236 15.67 -11.64 -0.53
N ASN A 237 14.73 -10.68 -0.57
CA ASN A 237 13.63 -10.57 -1.53
C ASN A 237 13.03 -11.93 -1.95
N PRO A 238 12.43 -12.68 -1.02
CA PRO A 238 12.16 -14.11 -1.20
C PRO A 238 11.16 -14.44 -2.32
N SER A 239 10.35 -13.48 -2.75
CA SER A 239 9.37 -13.63 -3.85
C SER A 239 9.94 -13.28 -5.22
N ALA A 240 11.20 -12.87 -5.30
CA ALA A 240 11.84 -12.43 -6.53
C ALA A 240 12.27 -13.62 -7.41
N VAL A 241 11.76 -13.63 -8.64
CA VAL A 241 12.11 -14.59 -9.68
C VAL A 241 12.57 -13.81 -10.91
N ASP A 242 13.65 -14.23 -11.57
CA ASP A 242 14.07 -13.58 -12.82
C ASP A 242 13.06 -13.86 -13.95
N ARG A 243 13.04 -12.98 -14.96
CA ARG A 243 12.09 -13.09 -16.07
C ARG A 243 12.17 -14.42 -16.82
N ALA A 244 13.36 -14.97 -17.03
CA ALA A 244 13.52 -16.22 -17.77
C ALA A 244 12.85 -17.39 -17.02
N THR A 245 13.13 -17.50 -15.72
CA THR A 245 12.47 -18.45 -14.83
C THR A 245 10.95 -18.24 -14.81
N ALA A 246 10.47 -16.99 -14.78
CA ALA A 246 9.03 -16.69 -14.83
C ALA A 246 8.38 -17.13 -16.16
N LEU A 247 9.07 -16.99 -17.29
CA LEU A 247 8.61 -17.45 -18.60
C LEU A 247 8.58 -18.98 -18.73
N GLU A 248 9.52 -19.67 -18.08
CA GLU A 248 9.66 -21.13 -18.16
C GLU A 248 8.73 -21.86 -17.17
N GLN A 249 8.62 -21.35 -15.95
CA GLN A 249 8.01 -22.05 -14.82
C GLN A 249 6.72 -21.40 -14.31
N GLY A 250 6.40 -20.18 -14.76
CA GLY A 250 5.19 -19.47 -14.36
C GLY A 250 3.91 -20.10 -14.91
N ASP A 251 2.80 -19.86 -14.22
CA ASP A 251 1.48 -20.12 -14.80
C ASP A 251 1.18 -19.14 -15.96
N ASP A 252 0.02 -19.30 -16.61
CA ASP A 252 -0.33 -18.51 -17.79
C ASP A 252 -0.32 -17.00 -17.52
N GLU A 253 -0.76 -16.54 -16.34
CA GLU A 253 -0.78 -15.11 -16.00
C GLU A 253 0.63 -14.58 -15.77
N VAL A 254 1.47 -15.31 -15.02
CA VAL A 254 2.86 -14.93 -14.77
C VAL A 254 3.65 -14.89 -16.07
N ARG A 255 3.47 -15.89 -16.94
CA ARG A 255 4.13 -15.94 -18.25
C ARG A 255 3.68 -14.79 -19.15
N ALA A 256 2.39 -14.48 -19.19
CA ALA A 256 1.87 -13.36 -19.96
C ALA A 256 2.48 -12.03 -19.51
N PHE A 257 2.48 -11.75 -18.20
CA PHE A 257 3.08 -10.54 -17.66
C PHE A 257 4.60 -10.46 -17.89
N ALA A 258 5.31 -11.58 -17.70
CA ALA A 258 6.75 -11.65 -17.97
C ALA A 258 7.10 -11.41 -19.45
N ALA A 259 6.22 -11.82 -20.38
CA ALA A 259 6.43 -11.63 -21.81
C ALA A 259 6.39 -10.16 -22.25
N GLU A 260 5.64 -9.31 -21.54
CA GLU A 260 5.55 -7.86 -21.80
C GLU A 260 6.78 -7.06 -21.35
N LEU A 261 7.61 -7.68 -20.50
CA LEU A 261 8.77 -7.03 -19.88
C LEU A 261 10.06 -7.39 -20.61
N ASP A 262 11.08 -6.55 -20.49
CA ASP A 262 12.43 -6.87 -20.95
C ASP A 262 13.22 -7.71 -19.93
N GLU A 263 14.37 -8.23 -20.36
CA GLU A 263 15.22 -9.15 -19.58
C GLU A 263 15.76 -8.61 -18.25
N ARG A 264 15.71 -7.29 -18.02
CA ARG A 264 16.22 -6.69 -16.76
C ARG A 264 15.26 -6.90 -15.60
N PHE A 265 13.98 -7.17 -15.89
CA PHE A 265 12.95 -7.23 -14.87
C PHE A 265 13.05 -8.50 -14.04
N THR A 266 12.88 -8.30 -12.73
CA THR A 266 12.60 -9.34 -11.76
C THR A 266 11.12 -9.32 -11.46
N ILE A 267 10.47 -10.48 -11.50
CA ILE A 267 9.04 -10.67 -11.26
C ILE A 267 8.79 -11.03 -9.80
N ILE A 268 7.66 -10.54 -9.27
CA ILE A 268 7.18 -10.79 -7.92
C ILE A 268 5.71 -11.24 -8.02
N ASP A 269 5.44 -12.46 -7.59
CA ASP A 269 4.07 -12.97 -7.48
C ASP A 269 3.58 -12.87 -6.03
N LEU A 270 2.63 -11.98 -5.80
CA LEU A 270 1.93 -11.78 -4.54
C LEU A 270 0.45 -12.15 -4.64
N ARG A 271 0.03 -13.00 -5.58
CA ARG A 271 -1.37 -13.47 -5.67
C ARG A 271 -1.74 -14.41 -4.52
N ARG A 272 -0.77 -15.06 -3.89
CA ARG A 272 -0.95 -15.95 -2.72
C ARG A 272 0.11 -15.73 -1.64
N PRO A 273 0.30 -14.49 -1.14
CA PRO A 273 1.40 -14.20 -0.23
C PRO A 273 1.04 -14.57 1.21
N GLU A 274 2.05 -14.87 2.01
CA GLU A 274 1.90 -14.85 3.46
C GLU A 274 1.95 -13.39 3.95
N ILE A 275 1.32 -13.10 5.09
CA ILE A 275 1.47 -11.80 5.75
C ILE A 275 2.97 -11.55 5.96
N GLY A 276 3.41 -10.33 5.67
CA GLY A 276 4.80 -9.85 5.77
C GLY A 276 5.72 -10.24 4.62
N ILE A 277 5.20 -10.94 3.62
CA ILE A 277 5.89 -11.14 2.34
C ILE A 277 5.59 -9.96 1.42
N GLY A 278 6.55 -9.63 0.56
CA GLY A 278 6.44 -8.53 -0.38
C GLY A 278 7.76 -8.33 -1.13
N PHE A 279 8.05 -7.09 -1.54
CA PHE A 279 9.21 -6.81 -2.40
C PHE A 279 9.85 -5.43 -2.16
N ALA A 280 11.10 -5.29 -2.61
CA ALA A 280 11.88 -4.07 -2.51
C ALA A 280 11.66 -3.12 -3.70
N TRP A 281 10.61 -2.30 -3.65
CA TRP A 281 10.26 -1.36 -4.72
C TRP A 281 11.31 -0.27 -4.98
N GLY A 282 12.21 -0.01 -4.03
CA GLY A 282 13.36 0.90 -4.22
C GLY A 282 14.71 0.20 -4.34
N ARG A 283 14.74 -1.07 -4.80
CA ARG A 283 15.96 -1.92 -4.82
C ARG A 283 17.18 -1.25 -5.45
N TYR A 284 16.99 -0.43 -6.48
CA TYR A 284 18.06 0.27 -7.19
C TYR A 284 18.03 1.79 -6.99
N GLY A 285 17.42 2.24 -5.88
CA GLY A 285 17.25 3.64 -5.51
C GLY A 285 15.99 4.29 -6.11
N PRO A 286 15.88 5.64 -6.07
CA PRO A 286 14.68 6.39 -6.50
C PRO A 286 14.32 6.30 -7.97
N ALA A 287 15.15 5.63 -8.77
CA ALA A 287 14.95 5.42 -10.19
C ALA A 287 14.73 3.93 -10.52
N THR A 288 14.49 3.08 -9.51
CA THR A 288 14.02 1.71 -9.73
C THR A 288 12.78 1.77 -10.62
N ASP A 289 12.80 1.07 -11.75
CA ASP A 289 11.62 0.92 -12.60
C ASP A 289 10.74 -0.14 -11.94
N VAL A 290 9.50 0.21 -11.60
CA VAL A 290 8.54 -0.69 -10.95
C VAL A 290 7.30 -0.76 -11.82
N ARG A 291 6.86 -1.98 -12.11
CA ARG A 291 5.68 -2.29 -12.92
C ARG A 291 4.72 -3.14 -12.11
N ARG A 292 3.43 -2.98 -12.39
CA ARG A 292 2.36 -3.83 -11.89
C ARG A 292 1.50 -4.27 -13.07
N ASP A 293 1.04 -5.51 -13.01
CA ASP A 293 0.13 -6.09 -14.00
C ASP A 293 -1.32 -5.64 -13.76
N GLY A 294 -1.63 -4.41 -14.19
CA GLY A 294 -2.94 -3.80 -13.95
C GLY A 294 -3.27 -3.75 -12.45
N TYR A 295 -4.36 -4.40 -12.06
CA TYR A 295 -4.79 -4.54 -10.66
C TYR A 295 -4.40 -5.90 -10.03
N ARG A 296 -3.80 -6.82 -10.79
CA ARG A 296 -3.36 -8.10 -10.23
C ARG A 296 -2.21 -7.87 -9.25
N LEU A 297 -2.05 -8.78 -8.29
CA LEU A 297 -0.94 -8.77 -7.34
C LEU A 297 0.33 -9.39 -7.96
N LEU A 298 0.62 -9.01 -9.20
CA LEU A 298 1.84 -9.35 -9.93
C LEU A 298 2.62 -8.05 -10.16
N PHE A 299 3.87 -8.05 -9.73
CA PHE A 299 4.73 -6.88 -9.79
C PHE A 299 6.05 -7.24 -10.46
N ALA A 300 6.75 -6.23 -10.95
CA ALA A 300 8.11 -6.38 -11.42
C ALA A 300 8.94 -5.15 -11.04
N TYR A 301 10.24 -5.34 -10.86
CA TYR A 301 11.16 -4.22 -10.73
C TYR A 301 12.47 -4.46 -11.47
N ALA A 302 13.11 -3.38 -11.92
CA ALA A 302 14.38 -3.42 -12.64
C ALA A 302 15.27 -2.23 -12.27
N GLN A 303 16.56 -2.33 -12.58
CA GLN A 303 17.42 -1.15 -12.63
C GLN A 303 16.86 -0.17 -13.66
N PRO A 304 16.99 1.16 -13.46
CA PRO A 304 16.61 2.14 -14.48
C PRO A 304 17.35 1.84 -15.78
N GLU A 305 16.68 2.09 -16.91
CA GLU A 305 17.36 2.08 -18.20
C GLU A 305 18.52 3.08 -18.16
N ARG A 306 19.72 2.60 -18.49
CA ARG A 306 20.83 3.50 -18.74
C ARG A 306 20.51 4.22 -20.04
N ARG A 307 20.09 5.49 -19.96
CA ARG A 307 20.10 6.36 -21.14
C ARG A 307 21.52 6.34 -21.69
N SER A 308 21.70 5.75 -22.87
CA SER A 308 22.94 5.86 -23.64
C SER A 308 23.19 7.34 -23.86
N GLY A 309 24.09 7.92 -23.07
CA GLY A 309 24.43 9.32 -23.16
C GLY A 309 25.00 9.61 -24.55
N LEU A 310 24.31 10.48 -25.30
CA LEU A 310 24.87 11.18 -26.43
C LEU A 310 26.17 11.89 -25.97
N LEU A 311 27.30 11.33 -26.41
CA LEU A 311 28.61 11.96 -26.59
C LEU A 311 29.07 12.95 -25.50
N HIS A 312 29.96 12.48 -24.62
CA HIS A 312 31.00 13.34 -24.06
C HIS A 312 31.90 13.83 -25.22
N ARG A 313 31.63 15.03 -25.75
CA ARG A 313 32.66 15.80 -26.49
C ARG A 313 33.64 16.34 -25.44
N PRO A 314 34.92 15.95 -25.44
CA PRO A 314 35.92 16.74 -24.74
C PRO A 314 36.03 18.07 -25.49
N PHE A 315 35.86 19.18 -24.77
CA PHE A 315 36.30 20.48 -25.26
C PHE A 315 37.81 20.41 -25.49
N ARG A 316 38.24 20.68 -26.72
CA ARG A 316 39.59 21.13 -27.05
C ARG A 316 39.63 22.64 -26.92
#